data_AF-A0A2X1NN49-F1
#
_entry.id   AF-A0A2X1NN49-F1
#
_cell.length_a   1.000
_cell.length_b   1.000
_cell.length_c   1.000
_cell.angle_alpha   90.00
_cell.angle_beta   90.00
_cell.angle_gamma   90.00
#
_symmetry.space_group_name_H-M   'P 1'
#
loop_
_entity.id
_entity.type
_entity.pdbx_description
1 polymer ?
#
loop_
_entity_poly.entity_id
_entity_poly.type
_entity_poly.pdbx_seq_one_letter_code
_entity_poly.pdbx_strand_id
1 'polypeptide(L)' 'MRWQSREVTTVVVTSGEMLQQLWSLIPQWYREHWLLHCRLLVVSERLAKLARELGWQDIKVADNADNDALLRALQ' A
#
# COMPACT_ATOMS: atom_id res chain seq x y z
N MET A 1 2.95 -0.64 17.93
CA MET A 1 2.40 -1.13 16.65
C MET A 1 3.04 -2.45 16.25
N ARG A 2 2.21 -3.48 16.06
CA ARG A 2 2.65 -4.87 15.81
C ARG A 2 3.27 -5.11 14.42
N TRP A 3 3.14 -4.17 13.49
CA TRP A 3 3.53 -4.38 12.08
C TRP A 3 5.01 -4.11 11.84
N GLN A 4 5.57 -3.00 12.34
CA GLN A 4 7.04 -2.80 12.32
C GLN A 4 7.76 -3.85 13.17
N SER A 5 7.20 -4.24 14.32
CA SER A 5 7.80 -5.31 15.14
C SER A 5 7.74 -6.68 14.48
N ARG A 6 7.00 -6.82 13.37
CA ARG A 6 6.91 -8.01 12.52
C ARG A 6 7.64 -7.81 11.18
N GLU A 7 8.46 -6.76 11.08
CA GLU A 7 9.28 -6.48 9.90
C GLU A 7 8.47 -6.39 8.61
N VAL A 8 7.24 -5.88 8.70
CA VAL A 8 6.45 -5.59 7.51
C VAL A 8 7.12 -4.43 6.77
N THR A 9 7.67 -4.72 5.60
CA THR A 9 8.34 -3.74 4.71
C THR A 9 7.52 -3.42 3.46
N THR A 10 6.46 -4.19 3.19
CA THR A 10 5.65 -4.07 1.97
C THR A 10 4.17 -4.05 2.32
N VAL A 11 3.44 -3.08 1.78
CA VAL A 11 2.00 -2.91 1.96
C VAL A 11 1.32 -3.06 0.59
N VAL A 12 0.30 -3.91 0.51
CA VAL A 12 -0.50 -4.09 -0.71
C VAL A 12 -1.85 -3.39 -0.53
N VAL A 13 -2.22 -2.51 -1.47
CA VAL A 13 -3.50 -1.81 -1.45
C VAL A 13 -4.19 -1.90 -2.81
N THR A 14 -5.41 -2.43 -2.79
CA THR A 14 -6.22 -2.65 -4.00
C THR A 14 -7.32 -1.60 -4.17
N SER A 15 -7.60 -0.76 -3.15
CA SER A 15 -8.64 0.28 -3.17
C SER A 15 -8.15 1.61 -2.62
N GLY A 16 -8.57 2.72 -3.25
CA GLY A 16 -8.17 4.07 -2.86
C GLY A 16 -8.77 4.46 -1.50
N GLU A 17 -9.98 4.01 -1.22
CA GLU A 17 -10.64 4.20 0.07
C GLU A 17 -9.87 3.48 1.19
N MET A 18 -9.42 2.25 0.92
CA MET A 18 -8.58 1.50 1.86
C MET A 18 -7.25 2.23 2.12
N LEU A 19 -6.64 2.82 1.09
CA LEU A 19 -5.40 3.60 1.24
C LEU A 19 -5.64 4.80 2.17
N GLN A 20 -6.72 5.55 1.96
CA GLN A 20 -7.06 6.72 2.77
C GLN A 20 -7.42 6.34 4.21
N GLN A 21 -8.17 5.26 4.40
CA GLN A 21 -8.48 4.75 5.73
C GLN A 21 -7.21 4.29 6.46
N LEU A 22 -6.33 3.53 5.80
CA LEU A 22 -5.04 3.13 6.37
C LEU A 22 -4.22 4.35 6.81
N TRP A 23 -4.15 5.38 5.95
CA TRP A 23 -3.46 6.62 6.23
C TRP A 23 -4.04 7.36 7.45
N SER A 24 -5.36 7.44 7.55
CA SER A 24 -6.06 8.10 8.65
C SER A 24 -5.93 7.35 9.99
N LEU A 25 -5.96 6.02 9.95
CA LEU A 25 -5.88 5.17 11.14
C LEU A 25 -4.49 5.14 11.76
N ILE A 26 -3.43 5.34 10.97
CA ILE A 26 -2.05 5.30 11.45
C ILE A 26 -1.65 6.67 12.00
N PRO A 27 -1.17 6.77 13.26
CA PRO A 27 -0.65 8.03 13.82
C PRO A 27 0.48 8.61 12.97
N GLN A 28 0.53 9.94 12.88
CA GLN A 28 1.49 10.66 12.02
C GLN A 28 2.94 10.22 12.23
N TRP A 29 3.40 10.14 13.48
CA TRP A 29 4.76 9.70 13.81
C TRP A 29 5.12 8.37 13.15
N TYR A 30 4.17 7.44 13.09
CA TYR A 30 4.41 6.13 12.50
C TYR A 30 4.29 6.12 10.98
N ARG A 31 3.51 7.04 10.43
CA ARG A 31 3.49 7.24 8.99
C ARG A 31 4.87 7.66 8.51
N GLU A 32 5.42 8.69 9.14
CA GLU A 32 6.70 9.27 8.79
C GLU A 32 7.87 8.30 9.03
N HIS A 33 7.88 7.58 10.16
CA HIS A 33 9.01 6.72 10.53
C HIS A 33 8.97 5.29 9.97
N TRP A 34 7.80 4.77 9.59
CA TRP A 34 7.67 3.38 9.16
C TRP A 34 6.85 3.23 7.87
N LEU A 35 5.62 3.75 7.84
CA LEU A 35 4.70 3.48 6.72
C LEU A 35 5.22 4.03 5.38
N LEU A 36 5.74 5.26 5.36
CA LEU A 36 6.29 5.91 4.17
C LEU A 36 7.61 5.32 3.69
N HIS A 37 8.30 4.59 4.59
CA HIS A 37 9.50 3.81 4.26
C HIS A 37 9.18 2.41 3.73
N CYS A 38 7.93 1.95 3.88
CA CYS A 38 7.50 0.68 3.30
C CYS A 38 7.24 0.84 1.80
N ARG A 39 7.52 -0.23 1.06
CA ARG A 39 7.11 -0.37 -0.34
C ARG A 39 5.60 -0.49 -0.43
N LEU A 40 4.97 0.32 -1.28
CA LEU A 40 3.54 0.24 -1.56
C LEU A 40 3.28 -0.43 -2.91
N LEU A 41 2.58 -1.56 -2.88
CA LEU A 41 2.08 -2.26 -4.05
C LEU A 41 0.63 -1.85 -4.30
N VAL A 42 0.34 -1.29 -5.48
CA VAL A 42 -1.01 -0.86 -5.86
C VAL A 42 -1.45 -1.47 -7.17
N VAL A 43 -2.76 -1.62 -7.37
CA VAL A 43 -3.30 -2.24 -8.60
C VAL A 43 -3.51 -1.27 -9.76
N SER A 44 -3.33 0.03 -9.57
CA SER A 44 -3.53 1.00 -10.66
C SER A 44 -2.67 2.25 -10.52
N GLU A 45 -2.40 2.91 -11.63
CA GLU A 45 -1.72 4.22 -11.65
C GLU A 45 -2.48 5.30 -10.87
N ARG A 46 -3.81 5.23 -10.87
CA ARG A 46 -4.65 6.15 -10.08
C ARG A 46 -4.35 6.04 -8.58
N LEU A 47 -4.20 4.81 -8.08
CA LEU A 47 -3.79 4.54 -6.71
C LEU A 47 -2.36 5.00 -6.44
N ALA A 48 -1.45 4.79 -7.38
CA ALA A 48 -0.07 5.23 -7.25
C ALA A 48 0.02 6.75 -7.12
N LYS A 49 -0.77 7.49 -7.92
CA LYS A 49 -0.85 8.94 -7.82
C LYS A 49 -1.36 9.38 -6.44
N LEU A 50 -2.45 8.78 -5.96
CA LEU A 50 -2.97 9.06 -4.62
C LEU A 50 -1.94 8.79 -3.52
N ALA A 51 -1.19 7.69 -3.62
CA ALA A 51 -0.14 7.37 -2.66
C ALA A 51 1.01 8.38 -2.68
N ARG A 52 1.42 8.87 -3.86
CA ARG A 52 2.43 9.93 -3.99
C ARG A 52 1.95 11.23 -3.34
N GLU A 53 0.69 11.59 -3.53
CA GLU A 53 0.08 12.78 -2.90
C GLU A 53 0.06 12.67 -1.36
N LEU A 54 -0.06 11.45 -0.83
CA LEU A 54 0.05 11.17 0.61
C LEU A 54 1.50 11.12 1.11
N GLY A 55 2.50 11.13 0.22
CA GLY A 55 3.92 11.18 0.58
C GLY A 55 4.70 9.87 0.44
N TRP A 56 4.10 8.80 -0.13
CA TRP A 56 4.84 7.57 -0.40
C TRP A 56 5.90 7.77 -1.48
N GLN A 57 7.07 7.16 -1.26
CA GLN A 57 8.23 7.26 -2.15
C GLN A 57 8.44 5.98 -2.97
N ASP A 58 8.41 4.81 -2.35
CA ASP A 58 8.53 3.51 -3.04
C ASP A 58 7.14 2.95 -3.36
N ILE A 59 6.69 3.14 -4.61
CA ILE A 59 5.38 2.69 -5.09
C ILE A 59 5.57 1.89 -6.38
N LYS A 60 5.03 0.67 -6.40
CA LYS A 60 5.00 -0.20 -7.58
C LYS A 60 3.56 -0.50 -7.95
N VAL A 61 3.21 -0.19 -9.20
CA VAL A 61 1.94 -0.58 -9.81
C VAL A 61 2.07 -2.03 -10.30
N ALA A 62 1.15 -2.88 -9.88
CA ALA A 62 1.03 -4.22 -10.43
C ALA A 62 0.52 -4.10 -11.87
N ASP A 63 1.25 -4.70 -12.82
CA ASP A 63 1.03 -4.53 -14.26
C ASP A 63 -0.32 -5.08 -14.77
N ASN A 64 -1.13 -5.69 -13.90
CA ASN A 64 -2.50 -6.04 -14.22
C ASN A 64 -3.35 -6.09 -12.94
N ALA A 65 -4.31 -5.18 -12.79
CA ALA A 65 -5.43 -5.26 -11.85
C ALA A 65 -6.41 -6.38 -12.22
N ASP A 66 -5.91 -7.44 -12.83
CA ASP A 66 -6.74 -8.46 -13.43
C ASP A 66 -7.06 -9.48 -12.36
N ASN A 67 -8.35 -9.73 -12.22
CA ASN A 67 -8.90 -10.78 -11.36
C ASN A 67 -8.19 -12.15 -11.56
N ASP A 68 -7.48 -12.35 -12.67
CA ASP A 68 -6.65 -13.52 -12.98
C ASP A 68 -5.51 -13.80 -11.98
N ALA A 69 -4.93 -12.80 -11.31
CA ALA A 69 -3.92 -13.05 -10.28
C ALA A 69 -4.55 -13.59 -8.98
N LEU A 70 -5.77 -13.14 -8.68
CA LEU A 70 -6.59 -13.62 -7.56
C LEU A 70 -7.18 -15.01 -7.83
N LEU A 71 -7.59 -15.28 -9.08
CA LEU A 71 -8.07 -16.60 -9.53
C LEU A 71 -6.95 -17.65 -9.61
N ARG A 72 -5.72 -17.28 -9.96
CA ARG A 72 -4.57 -18.20 -9.95
C ARG A 72 -4.13 -18.65 -8.56
N ALA A 73 -4.47 -17.91 -7.51
CA ALA A 73 -4.20 -18.33 -6.13
C ALA A 73 -5.20 -19.38 -5.59
N LEU A 74 -6.20 -19.77 -6.40
CA LEU A 74 -7.23 -20.77 -6.06
C LEU A 74 -7.07 -22.09 -6.87
N GLN A 75 -5.99 -22.27 -7.64
CA GLN A 75 -5.61 -23.55 -8.27
C GLN A 75 -4.43 -24.20 -7.58
#